data_AF-A0A3Q2X2Q9-F1
#
_entry.id   AF-A0A3Q2X2Q9-F1
#
_cell.length_a   1.000
_cell.length_b   1.000
_cell.length_c   1.000
_cell.angle_alpha   90.00
_cell.angle_beta   90.00
_cell.angle_gamma   90.00
#
_symmetry.space_group_name_H-M   'P 1'
#
loop_
_entity.id
_entity.type
_entity.pdbx_description
1 polymer ?
#
loop_
_entity_poly.entity_id
_entity_poly.type
_entity_poly.pdbx_seq_one_letter_code
_entity_poly.pdbx_strand_id
1 'polypeptide(L)'
;GAEIVLDQQKAPSAAARLANLPVVRSACARLSVLYTGTKSRHPGLKSACEVLESSVTAVGRAACYRASPVIVKLEPQISYANDVACKSLDWLEASFSVIVSSTEQVTFPFLV
;
A
#
# COMPACT_ATOMS: atom_id res chain seq x y z
N GLY A 1 -15.95 24.55 -1.99
CA GLY A 1 -16.37 23.58 -0.97
C GLY A 1 -15.22 22.63 -0.78
N ALA A 2 -14.65 22.60 0.42
CA ALA A 2 -13.24 22.32 0.69
C ALA A 2 -12.67 21.08 -0.01
N GLU A 3 -11.77 21.37 -0.96
CA GLU A 3 -10.72 20.50 -1.43
C GLU A 3 -9.81 20.18 -0.24
N ILE A 4 -10.06 19.06 0.43
CA ILE A 4 -9.11 18.52 1.41
C ILE A 4 -8.12 17.69 0.61
N VAL A 5 -7.23 18.45 -0.02
CA VAL A 5 -5.89 18.05 -0.43
C VAL A 5 -5.31 17.20 0.70
N LEU A 6 -5.22 15.89 0.50
CA LEU A 6 -4.37 15.04 1.33
C LEU A 6 -2.91 15.16 0.85
N ASP A 7 -2.46 16.37 0.54
CA ASP A 7 -1.04 16.72 0.52
C ASP A 7 -0.66 17.01 1.97
N GLN A 8 -0.67 15.94 2.76
CA GLN A 8 0.00 15.94 4.04
C GLN A 8 1.48 15.77 3.71
N GLN A 9 2.21 16.89 3.65
CA GLN A 9 3.64 16.92 3.95
C GLN A 9 3.85 16.53 5.44
N LYS A 10 3.45 15.29 5.77
CA LYS A 10 3.68 14.56 7.01
C LYS A 10 4.98 13.78 6.77
N ALA A 11 5.81 13.61 7.80
CA ALA A 11 6.90 12.65 7.76
C ALA A 11 6.41 11.34 7.09
N PRO A 12 7.17 10.74 6.17
CA PRO A 12 6.67 9.61 5.39
C PRO A 12 6.24 8.50 6.35
N SER A 13 4.99 8.06 6.21
CA SER A 13 4.47 6.99 7.06
C SER A 13 5.28 5.71 6.83
N ALA A 14 5.44 4.88 7.86
CA ALA A 14 6.14 3.61 7.73
C ALA A 14 5.53 2.75 6.60
N ALA A 15 4.20 2.81 6.45
CA ALA A 15 3.48 2.15 5.35
C ALA A 15 3.87 2.69 3.96
N ALA A 16 3.96 4.03 3.81
CA ALA A 16 4.38 4.64 2.54
C ALA A 16 5.85 4.30 2.23
N ARG A 17 6.74 4.30 3.23
CA ARG A 17 8.14 3.88 3.06
C ARG A 17 8.22 2.42 2.63
N LEU A 18 7.56 1.52 3.35
CA LEU A 18 7.53 0.09 3.07
C LEU A 18 7.02 -0.19 1.64
N ALA A 19 5.95 0.45 1.22
CA ALA A 19 5.38 0.30 -0.13
C ALA A 19 6.34 0.76 -1.24
N ASN A 20 7.27 1.68 -0.92
CA ASN A 20 8.27 2.20 -1.85
C ASN A 20 9.59 1.43 -1.81
N LEU A 21 9.76 0.46 -0.91
CA LEU A 21 10.95 -0.40 -0.95
C LEU A 21 11.02 -1.16 -2.28
N PRO A 22 12.19 -1.25 -2.93
CA PRO A 22 12.32 -1.82 -4.27
C PRO A 22 11.73 -3.23 -4.40
N VAL A 23 11.95 -4.08 -3.38
CA VAL A 23 11.43 -5.45 -3.36
C VAL A 23 9.90 -5.50 -3.28
N VAL A 24 9.30 -4.64 -2.43
CA VAL A 24 7.85 -4.58 -2.22
C VAL A 24 7.19 -4.05 -3.49
N ARG A 25 7.70 -2.94 -4.02
CA ARG A 25 7.19 -2.35 -5.25
C ARG A 25 7.28 -3.31 -6.43
N SER A 26 8.40 -4.03 -6.57
CA SER A 26 8.57 -5.04 -7.63
C SER A 26 7.60 -6.22 -7.47
N ALA A 27 7.44 -6.74 -6.24
CA ALA A 27 6.50 -7.81 -5.95
C ALA A 27 5.06 -7.39 -6.27
N CYS A 28 4.64 -6.21 -5.79
CA CYS A 28 3.33 -5.65 -6.07
C CYS A 28 3.11 -5.46 -7.57
N ALA A 29 4.06 -4.89 -8.31
CA ALA A 29 3.93 -4.69 -9.75
C ALA A 29 3.73 -6.02 -10.50
N ARG A 30 4.52 -7.05 -10.17
CA ARG A 30 4.38 -8.39 -10.79
C ARG A 30 3.06 -9.05 -10.44
N LEU A 31 2.65 -8.99 -9.17
CA LEU A 31 1.36 -9.50 -8.74
C LEU A 31 0.20 -8.76 -9.40
N SER A 32 0.30 -7.44 -9.59
CA SER A 32 -0.70 -6.67 -10.33
C SER A 32 -0.81 -7.12 -11.78
N VAL A 33 0.31 -7.37 -12.47
CA VAL A 33 0.30 -7.91 -13.84
C VAL A 33 -0.33 -9.30 -13.88
N LEU A 34 0.09 -10.20 -12.98
CA LEU A 34 -0.45 -11.56 -12.93
C LEU A 34 -1.95 -11.58 -12.60
N TYR A 35 -2.37 -10.77 -11.63
CA TYR A 35 -3.76 -10.66 -11.21
C TYR A 35 -4.62 -10.11 -12.35
N THR A 36 -4.22 -9.01 -12.97
CA THR A 36 -4.95 -8.41 -14.10
C THR A 36 -4.99 -9.34 -15.30
N GLY A 37 -3.91 -10.07 -15.59
CA GLY A 37 -3.87 -11.13 -16.59
C GLY A 37 -4.89 -12.24 -16.31
N THR A 38 -4.89 -12.77 -15.08
CA THR A 38 -5.80 -13.84 -14.65
C THR A 38 -7.27 -13.40 -14.69
N LYS A 39 -7.56 -12.22 -14.15
CA LYS A 39 -8.89 -11.61 -14.15
C LYS A 39 -9.40 -11.39 -15.59
N SER A 40 -8.55 -10.90 -16.49
CA SER A 40 -8.91 -10.56 -17.87
C SER A 40 -9.16 -11.78 -18.78
N ARG A 41 -8.67 -12.96 -18.39
CA ARG A 41 -8.84 -14.21 -19.15
C ARG A 41 -10.29 -14.73 -19.18
N HIS A 42 -11.13 -14.28 -18.24
CA HIS A 42 -12.54 -14.68 -18.15
C HIS A 42 -13.47 -13.46 -18.04
N PRO A 43 -14.29 -13.12 -19.06
CA PRO A 43 -15.11 -11.91 -19.07
C PRO A 43 -16.04 -11.74 -17.86
N GLY A 44 -16.67 -12.83 -17.38
CA GLY A 44 -17.54 -12.79 -16.21
C GLY A 44 -16.79 -12.58 -14.88
N LEU A 45 -15.60 -13.18 -14.74
CA LEU A 45 -14.73 -12.94 -13.58
C LEU A 45 -14.24 -11.50 -13.58
N LYS A 46 -13.86 -10.98 -14.75
CA LYS A 46 -13.44 -9.59 -14.93
C LYS A 46 -14.50 -8.62 -14.43
N SER A 47 -15.74 -8.72 -14.92
CA SER A 47 -16.81 -7.81 -14.50
C SER A 47 -17.11 -7.90 -13.00
N ALA A 48 -17.14 -9.11 -12.43
CA ALA A 48 -17.37 -9.29 -11.00
C ALA A 48 -16.26 -8.65 -10.16
N CYS A 49 -15.00 -8.85 -10.53
CA CYS A 49 -13.86 -8.24 -9.85
C CYS A 49 -13.82 -6.71 -10.04
N GLU A 50 -14.16 -6.16 -11.21
CA GLU A 50 -14.24 -4.69 -11.42
C GLU A 50 -15.29 -4.05 -10.51
N VAL A 51 -16.49 -4.63 -10.44
CA VAL A 51 -17.53 -4.15 -9.54
C VAL A 51 -17.07 -4.23 -8.09
N LEU A 52 -16.45 -5.34 -7.68
CA LEU A 52 -15.95 -5.53 -6.32
C LEU A 52 -14.84 -4.52 -5.95
N GLU A 53 -13.84 -4.36 -6.82
CA GLU A 53 -12.72 -3.41 -6.65
C GLU A 53 -13.21 -1.96 -6.57
N SER A 54 -14.12 -1.56 -7.45
CA SER A 54 -14.70 -0.22 -7.44
C SER A 54 -15.54 0.00 -6.18
N SER A 55 -16.33 -1.00 -5.78
CA SER A 55 -17.20 -0.92 -4.61
C SER A 55 -16.38 -0.77 -3.32
N VAL A 56 -15.36 -1.61 -3.12
CA VAL A 56 -14.52 -1.53 -1.92
C VAL A 56 -13.72 -0.23 -1.87
N THR A 57 -13.27 0.28 -3.03
CA THR A 57 -12.59 1.57 -3.12
C THR A 57 -13.51 2.73 -2.73
N ALA A 58 -14.76 2.72 -3.21
CA ALA A 58 -15.75 3.73 -2.88
C ALA A 58 -16.12 3.70 -1.39
N VAL A 59 -16.39 2.51 -0.84
CA VAL A 59 -16.70 2.32 0.59
C VAL A 59 -15.52 2.74 1.46
N GLY A 60 -14.29 2.35 1.11
CA GLY A 60 -13.08 2.75 1.83
C GLY A 60 -12.89 4.26 1.88
N ARG A 61 -13.07 4.93 0.73
CA ARG A 61 -13.01 6.41 0.67
C ARG A 61 -14.08 7.05 1.54
N ALA A 62 -15.32 6.57 1.46
CA ALA A 62 -16.42 7.08 2.29
C ALA A 62 -16.17 6.84 3.78
N ALA A 63 -15.63 5.68 4.16
CA ALA A 63 -15.27 5.35 5.54
C ALA A 63 -14.15 6.27 6.05
N CYS A 64 -13.08 6.49 5.29
CA CYS A 64 -12.02 7.44 5.64
C CYS A 64 -12.58 8.85 5.85
N TYR A 65 -13.46 9.32 4.96
CA TYR A 65 -14.09 10.62 5.11
C TYR A 65 -14.94 10.69 6.38
N ARG A 66 -15.79 9.69 6.63
CA ARG A 66 -16.63 9.62 7.84
C ARG A 66 -15.83 9.47 9.13
N ALA A 67 -14.70 8.78 9.07
CA ALA A 67 -13.80 8.59 10.21
C ALA A 67 -12.86 9.78 10.44
N SER A 68 -12.78 10.75 9.51
CA SER A 68 -11.85 11.89 9.58
C SER A 68 -11.82 12.60 10.95
N PRO A 69 -12.97 12.93 11.59
CA PRO A 69 -12.95 13.58 12.91
C PRO A 69 -12.33 12.71 14.01
N VAL A 70 -12.50 11.39 13.92
CA VAL A 70 -11.92 10.42 14.87
C VAL A 70 -10.43 10.25 14.60
N ILE A 71 -10.03 10.17 13.33
CA ILE A 71 -8.62 10.09 12.91
C ILE A 71 -7.85 11.32 13.41
N VAL A 72 -8.42 12.53 13.29
CA VAL A 72 -7.81 13.76 13.80
C VAL A 72 -7.65 13.72 15.33
N LYS A 73 -8.66 13.23 16.07
CA LYS A 73 -8.55 13.09 17.53
C LYS A 73 -7.49 12.07 17.96
N LEU A 74 -7.26 11.03 17.15
CA LEU A 74 -6.29 9.96 17.43
C LEU A 74 -4.91 10.22 16.83
N GLU A 75 -4.69 11.37 16.18
CA GLU A 75 -3.42 11.73 15.54
C GLU A 75 -2.20 11.49 16.44
N PRO A 76 -2.19 11.86 17.74
CA PRO A 76 -1.04 11.59 18.61
C PRO A 76 -0.70 10.10 18.75
N GLN A 77 -1.73 9.24 18.83
CA GLN A 77 -1.55 7.78 18.94
C GLN A 77 -1.06 7.19 17.61
N ILE A 78 -1.60 7.69 16.49
CA ILE A 78 -1.18 7.30 15.15
C ILE A 78 0.28 7.70 14.91
N SER A 79 0.67 8.91 15.32
CA SER A 79 2.06 9.39 15.20
C SER A 79 3.03 8.57 16.03
N TYR A 80 2.66 8.22 17.28
CA TYR A 80 3.47 7.36 18.13
C TYR A 80 3.63 5.96 17.53
N ALA A 81 2.54 5.35 17.06
CA ALA A 81 2.60 4.04 16.39
C ALA A 81 3.44 4.10 15.10
N ASN A 82 3.33 5.20 14.35
CA ASN A 82 4.14 5.41 13.14
C ASN A 82 5.64 5.54 13.47
N ASP A 83 6.02 6.23 14.54
CA ASP A 83 7.42 6.33 14.98
C ASP A 83 8.00 4.95 15.33
N VAL A 84 7.24 4.14 16.09
CA VAL A 84 7.63 2.75 16.41
C VAL A 84 7.77 1.92 15.13
N ALA A 85 6.82 2.03 14.20
CA ALA A 85 6.87 1.33 12.91
C ALA A 85 8.02 1.79 12.02
N CYS A 86 8.38 3.08 12.05
CA CYS A 86 9.55 3.60 11.35
C CYS A 86 10.84 3.00 11.93
N LYS A 87 10.99 3.00 13.25
CA LYS A 87 12.18 2.41 13.91
C LYS A 87 12.33 0.92 13.63
N SER A 88 11.23 0.17 13.62
CA SER A 88 11.28 -1.25 13.27
C SER A 88 11.61 -1.46 11.79
N LEU A 89 11.11 -0.59 10.90
CA LEU A 89 11.47 -0.62 9.49
C LEU A 89 12.95 -0.26 9.28
N ASP A 90 13.48 0.72 10.00
CA ASP A 90 14.91 1.08 9.97
C ASP A 90 15.78 -0.10 10.43
N TRP A 91 15.36 -0.81 11.48
CA TRP A 91 16.04 -2.03 11.93
C TRP A 91 15.99 -3.14 10.87
N LEU A 92 14.86 -3.34 10.19
CA LEU A 92 14.74 -4.32 9.11
C LEU A 92 15.64 -3.96 7.92
N GLU A 93 15.65 -2.71 7.50
CA GLU A 93 16.48 -2.22 6.40
C GLU A 93 17.98 -2.40 6.72
N ALA A 94 18.40 -2.16 7.96
CA ALA A 94 19.77 -2.38 8.42
C ALA A 94 20.14 -3.87 8.55
N SER A 95 19.19 -4.71 8.98
CA SER A 95 19.43 -6.15 9.20
C SER A 95 19.40 -6.95 7.90
N PHE A 96 18.60 -6.52 6.93
CA PHE A 96 18.35 -7.25 5.69
C PHE A 96 18.57 -6.35 4.47
N SER A 97 19.83 -6.22 4.06
CA SER A 97 20.23 -5.43 2.89
C SER A 97 19.52 -5.84 1.58
N VAL A 98 19.02 -7.08 1.49
CA VAL A 98 18.24 -7.60 0.37
C VAL A 98 16.91 -6.85 0.15
N ILE A 99 16.34 -6.25 1.19
CA ILE A 99 15.06 -5.51 1.11
C ILE A 99 15.28 -4.10 0.51
N VAL A 100 16.47 -3.54 0.70
CA VAL A 100 16.88 -2.22 0.21
C VAL A 100 17.58 -2.30 -1.16
N SER A 101 18.25 -3.42 -1.45
CA SER A 101 19.01 -3.59 -2.69
C SER A 101 18.12 -3.71 -3.93
N SER A 102 18.56 -3.09 -5.03
CA SER A 102 17.87 -3.07 -6.32
C SER A 102 17.60 -4.48 -6.85
N THR A 103 16.36 -4.74 -7.26
CA THR A 103 15.83 -6.04 -7.72
C THR A 103 16.32 -6.42 -9.13
N GLU A 104 17.64 -6.50 -9.35
CA GLU A 104 18.17 -7.19 -10.54
C GLU A 104 18.20 -8.73 -10.36
N GLN A 105 17.98 -9.25 -9.14
CA GLN A 105 18.10 -10.69 -8.83
C GLN A 105 17.00 -11.28 -7.94
N VAL A 106 15.81 -10.67 -7.85
CA VAL A 106 14.68 -11.31 -7.16
C VAL A 106 13.71 -11.84 -8.19
N THR A 107 14.06 -12.96 -8.85
CA THR A 107 13.10 -13.78 -9.62
C THR A 107 12.26 -14.53 -8.60
N PHE A 108 10.97 -14.23 -8.51
CA PHE A 108 10.05 -15.07 -7.74
C PHE A 108 9.63 -16.24 -8.63
N PRO A 109 10.17 -17.46 -8.42
CA PRO A 109 9.91 -18.60 -9.31
C PRO A 109 8.44 -19.04 -9.33
N PHE A 110 7.64 -18.61 -8.35
CA PHE A 110 6.22 -18.96 -8.27
C PHE A 110 5.30 -18.03 -9.10
N LEU A 111 5.85 -16.96 -9.69
CA LEU A 111 5.08 -15.97 -10.47
C LEU A 111 5.32 -16.06 -12.00
N VAL A 112 5.94 -17.15 -12.46
CA VAL A 112 6.13 -17.49 -13.89
C VAL A 112 5.25 -18.68 -14.26
#